data_AF-Q46NA9-F1
#
_entry.id   AF-Q46NA9-F1
#
_cell.length_a   1.000
_cell.length_b   1.000
_cell.length_c   1.000
_cell.angle_alpha   90.00
_cell.angle_beta   90.00
_cell.angle_gamma   90.00
#
_symmetry.space_group_name_H-M   'P 1'
#
loop_
_entity.id
_entity.type
_entity.pdbx_description
1 polymer ?
#
loop_
_entity_poly.entity_id
_entity_poly.type
_entity_poly.pdbx_seq_one_letter_code
_entity_poly.pdbx_strand_id
1 'polypeptide(L)'
;MGGSMINTFGSIRASFSWRFLLALFMLPISGCGDTTMKWKEQVDLHNNETIIVARTATMAGNWIAGGGGGSINKRMTVKIIQPARPDNPSVWSDHYVPILLDRDPDNGEWFIVATFYHCSEWYDLGRPALPYTEYRFRSGSWVRQSLSTKWIGREVNVLPVDLSERELLKEKPVLSTEQKRLNLSRPAIGEEYVRIVGEWKTNC
;
A
#
# COMPACT_ATOMS: atom_id res chain seq x y z
N MET A 1 -49.57 34.85 -84.26
CA MET A 1 -50.48 33.74 -83.90
C MET A 1 -49.68 32.70 -83.13
N GLY A 2 -50.09 32.40 -81.90
CA GLY A 2 -49.72 31.18 -81.16
C GLY A 2 -48.35 31.14 -80.48
N GLY A 3 -48.36 30.87 -79.17
CA GLY A 3 -47.36 29.97 -78.56
C GLY A 3 -46.49 30.50 -77.42
N SER A 4 -47.03 30.38 -76.19
CA SER A 4 -46.42 29.75 -75.00
C SER A 4 -45.14 30.27 -74.33
N MET A 5 -45.23 30.23 -72.97
CA MET A 5 -44.19 29.84 -72.00
C MET A 5 -43.10 30.89 -71.66
N ILE A 6 -42.61 31.14 -70.42
CA ILE A 6 -42.62 30.50 -69.09
C ILE A 6 -42.12 31.58 -68.07
N ASN A 7 -42.57 31.48 -66.80
CA ASN A 7 -41.92 31.73 -65.47
C ASN A 7 -40.69 32.65 -65.32
N THR A 8 -40.35 33.25 -64.18
CA THR A 8 -40.94 33.50 -62.85
C THR A 8 -39.89 34.41 -62.18
N PHE A 9 -40.30 35.52 -61.59
CA PHE A 9 -39.43 36.40 -60.79
C PHE A 9 -39.42 35.93 -59.32
N GLY A 10 -38.25 35.91 -58.68
CA GLY A 10 -38.14 35.56 -57.26
C GLY A 10 -36.78 35.88 -56.64
N SER A 11 -36.72 37.01 -55.94
CA SER A 11 -35.59 37.70 -55.28
C SER A 11 -34.87 36.94 -54.14
N ILE A 12 -33.54 36.88 -54.24
CA ILE A 12 -32.46 37.31 -53.31
C ILE A 12 -32.69 37.41 -51.76
N ARG A 13 -31.71 36.81 -51.04
CA ARG A 13 -31.11 37.04 -49.68
C ARG A 13 -31.87 36.63 -48.40
N ALA A 14 -31.25 35.77 -47.58
CA ALA A 14 -30.36 36.17 -46.48
C ALA A 14 -29.90 34.95 -45.66
N SER A 15 -28.66 35.03 -45.17
CA SER A 15 -27.88 34.07 -44.40
C SER A 15 -28.52 33.65 -43.07
N PHE A 16 -28.70 32.33 -42.87
CA PHE A 16 -29.17 31.73 -41.63
C PHE A 16 -28.00 31.17 -40.83
N SER A 17 -27.86 31.62 -39.59
CA SER A 17 -26.76 31.34 -38.68
C SER A 17 -26.83 29.92 -38.10
N TRP A 18 -25.85 29.09 -38.45
CA TRP A 18 -25.68 27.71 -37.96
C TRP A 18 -25.13 27.73 -36.52
N ARG A 19 -26.03 27.76 -35.53
CA ARG A 19 -25.71 27.48 -34.12
C ARG A 19 -26.23 26.10 -33.74
N PHE A 20 -25.52 25.04 -34.13
CA PHE A 20 -25.67 23.75 -33.47
C PHE A 20 -24.60 23.64 -32.37
N LEU A 21 -25.05 23.84 -31.13
CA LEU A 21 -24.30 23.54 -29.91
C LEU A 21 -23.90 22.05 -29.94
N LEU A 22 -22.61 21.79 -30.18
CA LEU A 22 -21.97 20.53 -29.82
C LEU A 22 -21.94 20.45 -28.30
N ALA A 23 -22.94 19.78 -27.71
CA ALA A 23 -22.86 19.30 -26.33
C ALA A 23 -21.78 18.21 -26.28
N LEU A 24 -20.53 18.66 -26.11
CA LEU A 24 -19.38 17.82 -25.87
C LEU A 24 -19.65 17.06 -24.56
N PHE A 25 -20.06 15.80 -24.70
CA PHE A 25 -20.20 14.85 -23.61
C PHE A 25 -18.79 14.63 -23.04
N MET A 26 -18.39 15.48 -22.09
CA MET A 26 -17.21 15.24 -21.26
C MET A 26 -17.49 13.99 -20.43
N LEU A 27 -17.17 12.83 -20.97
CA LEU A 27 -16.98 11.64 -20.17
C LEU A 27 -15.90 11.98 -19.13
N PRO A 28 -16.20 11.94 -17.82
CA PRO A 28 -15.15 12.05 -16.83
C PRO A 28 -14.22 10.87 -17.05
N ILE A 29 -13.00 11.16 -17.49
CA ILE A 29 -11.89 10.20 -17.47
C ILE A 29 -11.74 9.85 -16.00
N SER A 30 -12.24 8.68 -15.59
CA SER A 30 -12.04 8.14 -14.25
C SER A 30 -10.54 8.01 -14.05
N GLY A 31 -9.98 8.97 -13.31
CA GLY A 31 -8.56 9.04 -13.04
C GLY A 31 -8.08 7.78 -12.34
N CYS A 32 -7.07 7.14 -12.93
CA CYS A 32 -6.21 6.17 -12.28
C CYS A 32 -5.54 6.88 -11.09
N GLY A 33 -6.12 6.76 -9.90
CA GLY A 33 -5.69 7.47 -8.70
C GLY A 33 -5.08 6.55 -7.68
N ASP A 34 -4.00 6.99 -7.04
CA ASP A 34 -3.38 6.27 -5.93
C ASP A 34 -4.41 6.06 -4.80
N THR A 35 -4.49 4.83 -4.29
CA THR A 35 -5.35 4.50 -3.15
C THR A 35 -4.53 4.56 -1.87
N THR A 36 -4.95 5.40 -0.93
CA THR A 36 -4.31 5.46 0.40
C THR A 36 -5.21 4.84 1.46
N MET A 37 -4.69 3.84 2.15
CA MET A 37 -5.31 3.18 3.29
C MET A 37 -4.63 3.63 4.59
N LYS A 38 -5.42 3.80 5.64
CA LYS A 38 -4.94 4.16 6.98
C LYS A 38 -5.60 3.27 8.01
N TRP A 39 -4.82 2.76 8.94
CA TRP A 39 -5.33 1.97 10.05
C TRP A 39 -4.43 2.11 11.26
N LYS A 40 -4.87 1.52 12.37
CA LYS A 40 -4.07 1.39 13.58
C LYS A 40 -4.00 -0.08 13.96
N GLU A 41 -2.93 -0.48 14.61
CA GLU A 41 -2.78 -1.84 15.14
C GLU A 41 -2.02 -1.83 16.46
N GLN A 42 -2.35 -2.77 17.34
CA GLN A 42 -1.58 -3.09 18.54
C GLN A 42 -0.35 -3.89 18.14
N VAL A 43 0.80 -3.58 18.72
CA VAL A 43 2.06 -4.28 18.47
C VAL A 43 2.63 -4.67 19.82
N ASP A 44 2.78 -5.98 20.03
CA ASP A 44 3.42 -6.52 21.22
C ASP A 44 4.91 -6.68 20.95
N LEU A 45 5.71 -5.96 21.73
CA LEU A 45 7.17 -5.96 21.68
C LEU A 45 7.71 -7.16 22.48
N HIS A 46 8.96 -7.58 22.23
CA HIS A 46 9.54 -8.74 22.92
C HIS A 46 9.61 -8.56 24.45
N ASN A 47 9.65 -7.32 24.92
CA ASN A 47 9.73 -6.96 26.34
C ASN A 47 8.36 -6.98 27.05
N ASN A 48 7.34 -7.56 26.40
CA ASN A 48 5.93 -7.60 26.84
C ASN A 48 5.25 -6.23 26.92
N GLU A 49 5.85 -5.19 26.33
CA GLU A 49 5.17 -3.92 26.15
C GLU A 49 4.24 -3.98 24.93
N THR A 50 3.00 -3.53 25.11
CA THR A 50 2.07 -3.30 24.00
C THR A 50 2.08 -1.83 23.62
N ILE A 51 2.31 -1.54 22.35
CA ILE A 51 2.19 -0.21 21.75
C ILE A 51 1.06 -0.18 20.72
N ILE A 52 0.56 1.01 20.39
CA ILE A 52 -0.33 1.22 19.25
C ILE A 52 0.42 2.00 18.19
N VAL A 53 0.42 1.47 16.96
CA VAL A 53 0.99 2.13 15.80
C VAL A 53 -0.11 2.60 14.85
N ALA A 54 0.07 3.79 14.28
CA ALA A 54 -0.66 4.23 13.10
C ALA A 54 0.12 3.81 11.86
N ARG A 55 -0.60 3.27 10.89
CA ARG A 55 -0.08 2.81 9.61
C ARG A 55 -0.74 3.58 8.48
N THR A 56 0.00 3.75 7.40
CA THR A 56 -0.53 4.21 6.12
C THR A 56 0.07 3.35 5.03
N ALA A 57 -0.71 3.02 4.01
CA ALA A 57 -0.24 2.39 2.79
C ALA A 57 -0.81 3.13 1.59
N THR A 58 0.05 3.54 0.68
CA THR A 58 -0.32 4.17 -0.59
C THR A 58 0.04 3.20 -1.70
N MET A 59 -0.99 2.75 -2.41
CA MET A 59 -0.86 1.82 -3.54
C MET A 59 -1.21 2.56 -4.83
N ALA A 60 -0.43 2.34 -5.88
CA ALA A 60 -0.74 2.81 -7.23
C ALA A 60 -1.28 1.68 -8.10
N GLY A 61 -2.17 2.01 -9.04
CA GLY A 61 -2.75 1.06 -9.98
C GLY A 61 -4.15 0.58 -9.61
N ASN A 62 -4.79 -0.13 -10.55
CA ASN A 62 -6.15 -0.63 -10.39
C ASN A 62 -6.17 -1.82 -9.40
N TRP A 63 -6.62 -1.57 -8.17
CA TRP A 63 -6.99 -2.64 -7.24
C TRP A 63 -8.20 -3.38 -7.80
N ILE A 64 -7.97 -4.46 -8.56
CA ILE A 64 -9.05 -5.36 -8.98
C ILE A 64 -9.18 -6.42 -7.90
N ALA A 65 -10.25 -6.34 -7.11
CA ALA A 65 -10.57 -7.36 -6.12
C ALA A 65 -10.72 -8.73 -6.81
N GLY A 66 -9.91 -9.71 -6.42
CA GLY A 66 -10.06 -11.11 -6.84
C GLY A 66 -9.21 -11.58 -8.03
N GLY A 67 -8.25 -10.82 -8.53
CA GLY A 67 -7.32 -11.26 -9.57
C GLY A 67 -6.01 -10.46 -9.55
N GLY A 68 -4.92 -11.02 -10.08
CA GLY A 68 -3.55 -10.46 -10.09
C GLY A 68 -3.41 -9.10 -10.78
N GLY A 69 -4.05 -8.07 -10.23
CA GLY A 69 -3.96 -6.69 -10.65
C GLY A 69 -2.75 -6.03 -9.99
N GLY A 70 -1.84 -5.52 -10.82
CA GLY A 70 -0.58 -4.87 -10.47
C GLY A 70 -0.71 -3.59 -9.64
N SER A 71 -1.20 -3.72 -8.42
CA SER A 71 -1.09 -2.65 -7.43
C SER A 71 0.35 -2.59 -6.94
N ILE A 72 1.01 -1.45 -7.12
CA ILE A 72 2.39 -1.22 -6.71
C ILE A 72 2.37 -0.48 -5.38
N ASN A 73 3.08 -0.99 -4.39
CA ASN A 73 3.25 -0.29 -3.14
C ASN A 73 4.16 0.93 -3.35
N LYS A 74 3.60 2.13 -3.23
CA LYS A 74 4.37 3.38 -3.35
C LYS A 74 5.02 3.75 -2.02
N ARG A 75 4.33 3.46 -0.91
CA ARG A 75 4.73 3.89 0.42
C ARG A 75 3.91 3.19 1.49
N MET A 76 4.59 2.65 2.48
CA MET A 76 4.05 2.26 3.77
C MET A 76 4.72 3.06 4.88
N THR A 77 3.97 3.32 5.95
CA THR A 77 4.49 3.99 7.14
C THR A 77 4.18 3.23 8.42
N VAL A 78 5.03 3.43 9.42
CA VAL A 78 4.83 2.96 10.81
C VAL A 78 5.12 4.13 11.74
N LYS A 79 4.13 4.52 12.54
CA LYS A 79 4.27 5.57 13.55
C LYS A 79 3.72 5.08 14.89
N ILE A 80 4.56 5.04 15.92
CA ILE A 80 4.07 4.81 17.29
C ILE A 80 3.23 6.01 17.72
N ILE A 81 1.98 5.75 18.10
CA ILE A 81 1.05 6.79 18.57
C ILE A 81 0.74 6.64 20.06
N GLN A 82 0.86 5.44 20.63
CA GLN A 82 0.65 5.21 22.06
C GLN A 82 1.58 4.08 22.58
N PRO A 83 2.19 4.25 23.76
CA PRO A 83 2.30 5.51 24.51
C PRO A 83 3.18 6.51 23.74
N ALA A 84 2.90 7.80 23.88
CA ALA A 84 3.78 8.84 23.35
C ALA A 84 4.98 9.00 24.30
N ARG A 85 6.19 8.69 23.81
CA ARG A 85 7.43 8.82 24.59
C ARG A 85 8.49 9.58 23.79
N PRO A 86 9.41 10.31 24.46
CA PRO A 86 10.51 11.00 23.79
C PRO A 86 11.48 10.08 23.04
N ASP A 87 11.59 8.83 23.48
CA ASP A 87 12.48 7.81 22.90
C ASP A 87 11.79 6.95 21.83
N ASN A 88 10.54 7.26 21.46
CA ASN A 88 9.91 6.65 20.29
C ASN A 88 10.66 7.09 19.02
N PRO A 89 10.81 6.20 18.03
CA PRO A 89 11.49 6.54 16.79
C PRO A 89 10.63 7.50 15.97
N SER A 90 11.27 8.21 15.04
CA SER A 90 10.53 8.97 14.03
C SER A 90 9.75 8.02 13.11
N VAL A 91 8.84 8.57 12.30
CA VAL A 91 8.01 7.75 11.41
C VAL A 91 8.90 6.96 10.45
N TRP A 92 8.76 5.64 10.45
CA TRP A 92 9.34 4.81 9.41
C TRP A 92 8.52 4.95 8.12
N SER A 93 9.18 5.06 6.97
CA SER A 93 8.53 5.21 5.68
C SER A 93 9.38 4.58 4.58
N ASP A 94 8.86 3.55 3.91
CA ASP A 94 9.48 2.95 2.72
C ASP A 94 8.41 2.30 1.84
N HIS A 95 8.75 1.81 0.65
CA HIS A 95 7.87 1.03 -0.23
C HIS A 95 7.85 -0.46 0.10
N TYR A 96 8.66 -0.92 1.06
CA TYR A 96 8.60 -2.29 1.56
C TYR A 96 7.45 -2.50 2.55
N VAL A 97 7.09 -3.76 2.80
CA VAL A 97 6.03 -4.19 3.70
C VAL A 97 6.62 -4.47 5.08
N PRO A 98 6.39 -3.64 6.11
CA PRO A 98 6.90 -3.92 7.45
C PRO A 98 6.07 -5.05 8.08
N ILE A 99 6.76 -5.98 8.73
CA ILE A 99 6.18 -7.18 9.34
C ILE A 99 6.58 -7.34 10.81
N LEU A 100 7.70 -6.75 11.22
CA LEU A 100 8.14 -6.74 12.62
C LEU A 100 8.55 -5.32 12.99
N LEU A 101 8.08 -4.85 14.14
CA LEU A 101 8.58 -3.67 14.84
C LEU A 101 8.90 -4.10 16.25
N ASP A 102 10.15 -3.94 16.69
CA ASP A 102 10.54 -4.31 18.04
C ASP A 102 11.69 -3.43 18.57
N ARG A 103 12.06 -3.62 19.83
CA ARG A 103 13.32 -3.12 20.38
C ARG A 103 14.31 -4.26 20.46
N ASP A 104 15.57 -3.96 20.15
CA ASP A 104 16.62 -4.94 20.28
C ASP A 104 17.02 -5.10 21.76
N PRO A 105 16.93 -6.31 22.34
CA PRO A 105 17.29 -6.52 23.75
C PRO A 105 18.76 -6.25 24.05
N ASP A 106 19.65 -6.36 23.06
CA ASP A 106 21.10 -6.25 23.28
C ASP A 106 21.54 -4.77 23.45
N ASN A 107 20.87 -3.84 22.77
CA ASN A 107 21.29 -2.44 22.71
C ASN A 107 20.16 -1.41 22.85
N GLY A 108 18.90 -1.84 22.94
CA GLY A 108 17.72 -1.00 23.06
C GLY A 108 17.32 -0.25 21.78
N GLU A 109 18.00 -0.46 20.65
CA GLU A 109 17.67 0.20 19.38
C GLU A 109 16.32 -0.28 18.86
N TRP A 110 15.49 0.66 18.39
CA TRP A 110 14.31 0.31 17.60
C TRP A 110 14.73 -0.29 16.27
N PHE A 111 14.06 -1.37 15.88
CA PHE A 111 14.24 -1.95 14.56
C PHE A 111 12.91 -2.31 13.91
N ILE A 112 12.92 -2.30 12.58
CA ILE A 112 11.83 -2.83 11.75
C ILE A 112 12.41 -3.89 10.82
N VAL A 113 11.72 -5.02 10.68
CA VAL A 113 11.94 -5.93 9.56
C VAL A 113 10.83 -5.71 8.56
N ALA A 114 11.22 -5.57 7.30
CA ALA A 114 10.30 -5.44 6.17
C ALA A 114 10.60 -6.48 5.11
N THR A 115 9.56 -6.94 4.43
CA THR A 115 9.62 -7.79 3.23
C THR A 115 9.22 -6.97 2.00
N PHE A 116 9.39 -7.52 0.82
CA PHE A 116 8.91 -6.91 -0.42
C PHE A 116 7.53 -7.48 -0.80
N TYR A 117 6.86 -6.77 -1.69
CA TYR A 117 5.55 -7.10 -2.21
C TYR A 117 5.64 -7.72 -3.62
N HIS A 118 6.59 -7.26 -4.45
CA HIS A 118 6.80 -7.74 -5.83
C HIS A 118 8.21 -8.31 -6.04
N CYS A 119 8.35 -9.28 -6.97
CA CYS A 119 9.66 -9.84 -7.32
C CYS A 119 10.68 -8.78 -7.77
N SER A 120 10.24 -7.72 -8.44
CA SER A 120 11.11 -6.58 -8.82
C SER A 120 11.80 -5.95 -7.61
N GLU A 121 11.09 -5.79 -6.50
CA GLU A 121 11.61 -5.19 -5.27
C GLU A 121 12.62 -6.15 -4.58
N TRP A 122 12.40 -7.46 -4.68
CA TRP A 122 13.40 -8.46 -4.26
C TRP A 122 14.69 -8.36 -5.08
N TYR A 123 14.57 -8.17 -6.39
CA TYR A 123 15.71 -7.91 -7.26
C TYR A 123 16.44 -6.61 -6.88
N ASP A 124 15.71 -5.54 -6.56
CA ASP A 124 16.26 -4.23 -6.13
C ASP A 124 16.96 -4.30 -4.77
N LEU A 125 16.57 -5.24 -3.91
CA LEU A 125 17.29 -5.55 -2.66
C LEU A 125 18.63 -6.29 -2.90
N GLY A 126 18.96 -6.61 -4.15
CA GLY A 126 20.16 -7.37 -4.50
C GLY A 126 19.98 -8.88 -4.37
N ARG A 127 18.74 -9.38 -4.47
CA ARG A 127 18.39 -10.81 -4.35
C ARG A 127 18.90 -11.44 -3.05
N PRO A 128 18.57 -10.85 -1.88
CA PRO A 128 18.95 -11.46 -0.61
C PRO A 128 18.36 -12.87 -0.52
N ALA A 129 19.14 -13.80 0.03
CA ALA A 129 18.70 -15.19 0.19
C ALA A 129 17.41 -15.31 1.03
N LEU A 130 17.21 -14.36 1.94
CA LEU A 130 15.99 -14.20 2.72
C LEU A 130 15.22 -12.98 2.24
N PRO A 131 13.87 -13.01 2.26
CA PRO A 131 13.04 -11.97 1.68
C PRO A 131 12.93 -10.72 2.56
N TYR A 132 13.96 -10.41 3.35
CA TYR A 132 13.86 -9.43 4.41
C TYR A 132 14.98 -8.40 4.35
N THR A 133 14.61 -7.17 4.70
CA THR A 133 15.55 -6.11 5.02
C THR A 133 15.25 -5.57 6.42
N GLU A 134 16.28 -5.12 7.11
CA GLU A 134 16.17 -4.60 8.46
C GLU A 134 16.46 -3.10 8.45
N TYR A 135 15.72 -2.36 9.27
CA TYR A 135 15.91 -0.94 9.49
C TYR A 135 16.24 -0.73 10.96
N ARG A 136 17.26 0.08 11.24
CA ARG A 136 17.66 0.48 12.60
C ARG A 136 17.45 1.95 12.80
N PHE A 137 16.85 2.32 13.93
CA PHE A 137 16.70 3.73 14.28
C PHE A 137 17.98 4.23 14.96
N ARG A 138 18.76 5.05 14.24
CA ARG A 138 20.04 5.61 14.71
C ARG A 138 20.10 7.10 14.40
N SER A 139 20.54 7.88 15.38
CA SER A 139 20.75 9.32 15.24
C SER A 139 19.55 10.07 14.65
N GLY A 140 18.33 9.70 15.06
CA GLY A 140 17.08 10.34 14.61
C GLY A 140 16.53 9.83 13.27
N SER A 141 17.16 8.83 12.65
CA SER A 141 16.79 8.34 11.32
C SER A 141 16.75 6.81 11.23
N TRP A 142 15.98 6.28 10.29
CA TRP A 142 15.96 4.86 9.96
C TRP A 142 17.06 4.54 8.95
N VAL A 143 17.94 3.59 9.29
CA VAL A 143 19.05 3.15 8.43
C VAL A 143 18.77 1.72 8.00
N ARG A 144 18.70 1.49 6.68
CA ARG A 144 18.52 0.15 6.09
C ARG A 144 19.83 -0.65 6.17
N GLN A 145 19.71 -1.92 6.51
CA GLN A 145 20.81 -2.89 6.55
C GLN A 145 20.31 -4.30 6.18
N SER A 146 21.25 -5.24 6.07
CA SER A 146 20.94 -6.66 5.92
C SER A 146 20.26 -7.20 7.18
N LEU A 147 19.37 -8.19 7.00
CA LEU A 147 18.72 -8.87 8.11
C LEU A 147 19.75 -9.50 9.05
N SER A 148 19.63 -9.22 10.35
CA SER A 148 20.37 -9.94 11.38
C SER A 148 19.80 -11.34 11.57
N THR A 149 20.67 -12.35 11.55
CA THR A 149 20.28 -13.76 11.70
C THR A 149 19.60 -14.06 13.03
N LYS A 150 19.81 -13.23 14.07
CA LYS A 150 19.15 -13.41 15.37
C LYS A 150 17.64 -13.21 15.35
N TRP A 151 17.09 -12.60 14.30
CA TRP A 151 15.65 -12.42 14.14
C TRP A 151 14.97 -13.61 13.48
N ILE A 152 15.73 -14.55 12.92
CA ILE A 152 15.16 -15.78 12.35
C ILE A 152 14.37 -16.51 13.44
N GLY A 153 13.14 -16.88 13.09
CA GLY A 153 12.17 -17.52 13.97
C GLY A 153 11.26 -16.54 14.73
N ARG A 154 11.52 -15.23 14.74
CA ARG A 154 10.60 -14.28 15.39
C ARG A 154 9.27 -14.22 14.65
N GLU A 155 8.19 -14.31 15.40
CA GLU A 155 6.84 -14.06 14.89
C GLU A 155 6.71 -12.60 14.46
N VAL A 156 5.95 -12.38 13.37
CA VAL A 156 5.60 -11.03 12.94
C VAL A 156 4.62 -10.43 13.95
N ASN A 157 4.76 -9.13 14.20
CA ASN A 157 3.85 -8.41 15.09
C ASN A 157 3.21 -7.20 14.40
N VAL A 158 3.38 -7.07 13.09
CA VAL A 158 2.81 -6.03 12.25
C VAL A 158 2.14 -6.70 11.04
N LEU A 159 0.87 -6.38 10.77
CA LEU A 159 0.13 -7.04 9.69
C LEU A 159 0.56 -6.48 8.31
N PRO A 160 0.83 -7.35 7.32
CA PRO A 160 0.93 -6.94 5.92
C PRO A 160 -0.38 -6.32 5.41
N VAL A 161 -0.30 -5.38 4.48
CA VAL A 161 -1.47 -4.63 3.99
C VAL A 161 -2.51 -5.53 3.32
N ASP A 162 -2.08 -6.49 2.50
CA ASP A 162 -3.00 -7.41 1.85
C ASP A 162 -3.75 -8.32 2.83
N LEU A 163 -3.16 -8.53 4.02
CA LEU A 163 -3.79 -9.29 5.09
C LEU A 163 -4.67 -8.43 5.97
N SER A 164 -4.56 -7.10 5.89
CA SER A 164 -5.53 -6.17 6.44
C SER A 164 -6.75 -6.10 5.52
N GLU A 165 -7.65 -7.07 5.63
CA GLU A 165 -8.90 -7.04 4.89
C GLU A 165 -9.57 -5.68 5.08
N ARG A 166 -9.94 -5.01 3.97
CA ARG A 166 -10.63 -3.71 4.04
C ARG A 166 -11.86 -3.76 4.92
N GLU A 167 -12.50 -4.92 5.06
CA GLU A 167 -13.64 -5.14 5.94
C GLU A 167 -13.25 -5.08 7.43
N LEU A 168 -12.13 -5.71 7.82
CA LEU A 168 -11.59 -5.60 9.18
C LEU A 168 -11.29 -4.14 9.57
N LEU A 169 -10.84 -3.34 8.61
CA LEU A 169 -10.54 -1.93 8.79
C LEU A 169 -11.77 -1.02 8.83
N LYS A 170 -12.90 -1.45 8.26
CA LYS A 170 -14.17 -0.70 8.32
C LYS A 170 -14.83 -0.82 9.69
N GLU A 171 -14.69 -1.98 10.33
CA GLU A 171 -15.41 -2.29 11.56
C GLU A 171 -14.66 -1.89 12.83
N LYS A 172 -13.32 -1.91 12.82
CA LYS A 172 -12.53 -1.65 14.03
C LYS A 172 -11.49 -0.55 13.84
N PRO A 173 -11.42 0.43 14.77
CA PRO A 173 -10.48 1.54 14.66
C PRO A 173 -9.02 1.14 14.96
N VAL A 174 -8.81 -0.01 15.63
CA VAL A 174 -7.50 -0.57 15.96
C VAL A 174 -7.56 -2.10 15.82
N LEU A 175 -6.68 -2.69 15.03
CA LEU A 175 -6.49 -4.15 14.94
C LEU A 175 -5.76 -4.66 16.19
N SER A 176 -6.39 -5.58 16.93
CA SER A 176 -5.74 -6.21 18.09
C SER A 176 -4.75 -7.30 17.69
N THR A 177 -3.82 -7.64 18.59
CA THR A 177 -2.89 -8.76 18.36
C THR A 177 -3.62 -10.07 18.07
N GLU A 178 -4.70 -10.37 18.80
CA GLU A 178 -5.50 -11.57 18.60
C GLU A 178 -6.09 -11.64 17.18
N GLN A 179 -6.65 -10.53 16.70
CA GLN A 179 -7.19 -10.49 15.33
C GLN A 179 -6.11 -10.71 14.29
N LYS A 180 -4.93 -10.12 14.48
CA LYS A 180 -3.81 -10.33 13.56
C LYS A 180 -3.37 -11.78 13.56
N ARG A 181 -3.26 -12.40 14.74
CA ARG A 181 -2.93 -13.83 14.87
C ARG A 181 -3.96 -14.72 14.17
N LEU A 182 -5.25 -14.43 14.30
CA LEU A 182 -6.31 -15.15 13.59
C LEU A 182 -6.15 -15.02 12.07
N ASN A 183 -5.87 -13.82 11.55
CA ASN A 183 -5.64 -13.62 10.12
C ASN A 183 -4.38 -14.32 9.60
N LEU A 184 -3.29 -14.29 10.36
CA LEU A 184 -2.03 -14.96 10.01
C LEU A 184 -2.12 -16.49 10.12
N SER A 185 -3.08 -17.02 10.89
CA SER A 185 -3.28 -18.46 11.04
C SER A 185 -3.99 -19.12 9.84
N ARG A 186 -4.42 -18.35 8.84
CA ARG A 186 -5.10 -18.87 7.66
C ARG A 186 -4.14 -19.73 6.82
N PRO A 187 -4.52 -20.94 6.34
CA PRO A 187 -3.63 -21.82 5.60
C PRO A 187 -3.06 -21.27 4.28
N ALA A 188 -3.68 -20.23 3.72
CA ALA A 188 -3.24 -19.58 2.49
C ALA A 188 -2.05 -18.62 2.69
N ILE A 189 -1.67 -18.34 3.94
CA ILE A 189 -0.59 -17.40 4.26
C ILE A 189 0.73 -18.15 4.32
N GLY A 190 1.71 -17.71 3.52
CA GLY A 190 3.07 -18.25 3.54
C GLY A 190 3.74 -18.03 4.89
N GLU A 191 4.57 -18.98 5.32
CA GLU A 191 5.28 -18.93 6.60
C GLU A 191 6.13 -17.66 6.74
N GLU A 192 6.69 -17.17 5.63
CA GLU A 192 7.50 -15.96 5.55
C GLU A 192 6.78 -14.68 5.95
N TYR A 193 5.44 -14.69 5.95
CA TYR A 193 4.58 -13.59 6.42
C TYR A 193 4.08 -13.78 7.84
N VAL A 194 4.28 -14.96 8.44
CA VAL A 194 3.89 -15.29 9.82
C VAL A 194 5.07 -15.18 10.77
N ARG A 195 6.28 -15.46 10.28
CA ARG A 195 7.52 -15.35 11.02
C ARG A 195 8.70 -15.09 10.10
N ILE A 196 9.80 -14.61 10.67
CA ILE A 196 11.06 -14.46 9.94
C ILE A 196 11.65 -15.85 9.68
N VAL A 197 11.67 -16.29 8.43
CA VAL A 197 12.20 -17.61 8.06
C VAL A 197 13.72 -17.58 7.87
N GLY A 198 14.36 -18.73 8.12
CA GLY A 198 15.80 -18.94 7.83
C GLY A 198 16.06 -19.52 6.45
N GLU A 199 15.01 -19.92 5.73
CA GLU A 199 15.04 -20.41 4.37
C GLU A 199 13.81 -19.91 3.64
N TRP A 200 13.95 -19.50 2.39
CA TRP A 200 12.82 -19.07 1.59
C TRP A 200 12.95 -19.59 0.17
N LYS A 201 11.87 -20.18 -0.33
CA LYS A 201 11.76 -20.63 -1.71
C LYS A 201 10.85 -19.64 -2.42
N THR A 202 11.45 -18.86 -3.30
CA THR A 202 10.72 -17.89 -4.10
C THR A 202 10.32 -18.47 -5.44
N ASN A 203 9.15 -18.05 -5.92
CA ASN A 203 8.75 -18.21 -7.32
C ASN A 203 9.10 -16.96 -8.16
N CYS A 204 9.80 -16.00 -7.54
CA CYS A 204 10.63 -15.02 -8.24
C CYS A 204 11.93 -15.68 -8.72
#